data_AF-A0A1F7RHM7-F1
#
_entry.id   AF-A0A1F7RHM7-F1
#
_cell.length_a   1.000
_cell.length_b   1.000
_cell.length_c   1.000
_cell.angle_alpha   90.00
_cell.angle_beta   90.00
_cell.angle_gamma   90.00
#
_symmetry.space_group_name_H-M   'P 1'
#
loop_
_entity.id
_entity.type
_entity.pdbx_description
1 polymer ?
#
loop_
_entity_poly.entity_id
_entity_poly.type
_entity_poly.pdbx_seq_one_letter_code
_entity_poly.pdbx_strand_id
1 'polypeptide(L)'
;MAVSIGKSSRIDGRVGGRFDGRIVHTEHSYNYKLRATFMTPEVIRASARITQIKNYLTDTETRALVAEAEKTGDLVVMVEIDPREGSGVIPTDWLAILKEEGTSPGNSGGIRGANTPELIKCKALGGVMRRDYDYDVFWIVFTLHDEKGNPLLSGSIKKAELIVRIYNKEGKVSWEVPDSIRAILKSAR
;
A
#
# COMPACT_ATOMS: atom_id res chain seq x y z
N MET A 1 -11.98 -16.25 7.90
CA MET A 1 -12.64 -15.22 7.07
C MET A 1 -11.91 -13.88 7.11
N ALA A 2 -11.68 -13.24 8.27
CA ALA A 2 -10.92 -11.97 8.31
C ALA A 2 -9.48 -12.13 7.77
N VAL A 3 -8.76 -13.14 8.24
CA VAL A 3 -7.38 -13.48 7.79
C VAL A 3 -7.28 -13.71 6.28
N SER A 4 -8.28 -14.35 5.67
CA SER A 4 -8.26 -14.60 4.22
C SER A 4 -8.40 -13.30 3.41
N ILE A 5 -9.23 -12.35 3.86
CA ILE A 5 -9.40 -11.04 3.21
C ILE A 5 -8.09 -10.24 3.22
N GLY A 6 -7.42 -10.18 4.38
CA GLY A 6 -6.14 -9.48 4.48
C GLY A 6 -5.00 -10.19 3.73
N LYS A 7 -5.04 -11.52 3.64
CA LYS A 7 -4.05 -12.26 2.82
C LYS A 7 -4.24 -12.00 1.33
N SER A 8 -5.47 -11.94 0.84
CA SER A 8 -5.72 -11.68 -0.60
C SER A 8 -5.30 -10.27 -1.03
N SER A 9 -5.26 -9.30 -0.10
CA SER A 9 -4.81 -7.95 -0.40
C SER A 9 -3.32 -7.71 -0.16
N ARG A 10 -2.60 -8.68 0.44
CA ARG A 10 -1.16 -8.60 0.71
C ARG A 10 -0.38 -9.31 -0.39
N ILE A 11 0.48 -8.57 -1.09
CA ILE A 11 1.30 -9.07 -2.19
C ILE A 11 2.77 -8.93 -1.83
N ASP A 12 3.52 -10.01 -2.01
CA ASP A 12 4.98 -10.03 -1.87
C ASP A 12 5.64 -9.58 -3.19
N GLY A 13 6.77 -8.90 -3.08
CA GLY A 13 7.59 -8.42 -4.18
C GLY A 13 9.04 -8.20 -3.76
N ARG A 14 9.83 -7.57 -4.62
CA ARG A 14 11.24 -7.25 -4.34
C ARG A 14 11.63 -5.93 -5.00
N VAL A 15 12.34 -5.07 -4.27
CA VAL A 15 13.00 -3.88 -4.82
C VAL A 15 14.45 -4.25 -5.09
N GLY A 16 14.87 -4.18 -6.36
CA GLY A 16 16.16 -4.72 -6.78
C GLY A 16 16.09 -6.22 -7.04
N GLY A 17 16.35 -6.62 -8.29
CA GLY A 17 16.23 -8.01 -8.74
C GLY A 17 16.46 -8.14 -10.25
N ARG A 18 16.63 -9.39 -10.71
CA ARG A 18 17.21 -9.88 -11.99
C ARG A 18 16.81 -9.26 -13.35
N PHE A 19 16.00 -8.21 -13.41
CA PHE A 19 15.53 -7.59 -14.66
C PHE A 19 16.19 -6.26 -15.00
N ASP A 20 17.18 -5.79 -14.24
CA ASP A 20 17.96 -4.62 -14.64
C ASP A 20 19.19 -5.04 -15.46
N GLY A 21 18.99 -5.18 -16.77
CA GLY A 21 20.04 -5.49 -17.73
C GLY A 21 20.94 -4.31 -18.07
N ARG A 22 20.85 -3.19 -17.33
CA ARG A 22 21.68 -2.01 -17.57
C ARG A 22 22.51 -1.72 -16.33
N ILE A 23 23.83 -1.70 -16.57
CA ILE A 23 24.90 -1.17 -15.72
C ILE A 23 25.66 -2.25 -14.93
N VAL A 24 26.70 -2.74 -15.60
CA VAL A 24 27.89 -3.36 -15.02
C VAL A 24 28.71 -2.23 -14.37
N HIS A 25 28.69 -2.11 -13.05
CA HIS A 25 29.83 -1.73 -12.20
C HIS A 25 29.42 -1.66 -10.73
N THR A 26 30.00 -2.55 -9.92
CA THR A 26 30.37 -2.40 -8.49
C THR A 26 29.45 -1.61 -7.54
N GLU A 27 28.13 -1.65 -7.67
CA GLU A 27 27.23 -1.27 -6.58
C GLU A 27 26.87 -2.52 -5.78
N HIS A 28 27.24 -2.55 -4.50
CA HIS A 28 26.79 -3.56 -3.55
C HIS A 28 25.30 -3.86 -3.81
N SER A 29 24.97 -5.12 -4.13
CA SER A 29 23.64 -5.48 -4.63
C SER A 29 22.61 -5.44 -3.49
N TYR A 30 22.22 -4.24 -3.08
CA TYR A 30 21.24 -4.06 -2.02
C TYR A 30 19.84 -4.32 -2.58
N ASN A 31 19.26 -5.47 -2.27
CA ASN A 31 17.88 -5.77 -2.61
C ASN A 31 17.02 -5.65 -1.34
N TYR A 32 15.76 -5.32 -1.48
CA TYR A 32 14.83 -5.23 -0.34
C TYR A 32 13.67 -6.16 -0.60
N LYS A 33 13.28 -6.97 0.38
CA LYS A 33 12.00 -7.68 0.26
C LYS A 33 10.90 -6.67 0.46
N LEU A 34 9.91 -6.71 -0.42
CA LEU A 34 8.78 -5.81 -0.40
C LEU A 34 7.54 -6.63 -0.09
N ARG A 35 6.68 -6.12 0.77
CA ARG A 35 5.29 -6.53 0.83
C ARG A 35 4.43 -5.29 0.81
N ALA A 36 3.26 -5.38 0.22
CA ALA A 36 2.30 -4.30 0.29
C ALA A 36 0.90 -4.86 0.48
N THR A 37 0.14 -4.20 1.35
CA THR A 37 -1.25 -4.56 1.62
C THR A 37 -2.15 -3.41 1.20
N PHE A 38 -3.06 -3.68 0.25
CA PHE A 38 -4.11 -2.74 -0.14
C PHE A 38 -5.13 -2.64 1.00
N MET A 39 -5.21 -1.49 1.68
CA MET A 39 -6.11 -1.32 2.83
C MET A 39 -7.50 -0.90 2.34
N THR A 40 -8.18 -1.81 1.66
CA THR A 40 -9.55 -1.60 1.17
C THR A 40 -10.53 -1.52 2.34
N PRO A 41 -11.76 -0.99 2.13
CA PRO A 41 -12.80 -1.02 3.17
C PRO A 41 -13.06 -2.42 3.74
N GLU A 42 -12.93 -3.47 2.94
CA GLU A 42 -13.07 -4.87 3.40
C GLU A 42 -11.93 -5.26 4.35
N VAL A 43 -10.69 -4.88 4.02
CA VAL A 43 -9.50 -5.17 4.82
C VAL A 43 -9.53 -4.37 6.13
N ILE A 44 -9.91 -3.10 6.07
CA ILE A 44 -10.09 -2.22 7.25
C ILE A 44 -11.13 -2.82 8.18
N ARG A 45 -12.29 -3.22 7.66
CA ARG A 45 -13.35 -3.87 8.48
C ARG A 45 -12.89 -5.20 9.05
N ALA A 46 -12.16 -6.01 8.29
CA ALA A 46 -11.60 -7.27 8.77
C ALA A 46 -10.59 -7.07 9.91
N SER A 47 -9.71 -6.07 9.77
CA SER A 47 -8.73 -5.66 10.79
C SER A 47 -9.41 -5.13 12.05
N ALA A 48 -10.42 -4.27 11.91
CA ALA A 48 -11.22 -3.77 13.02
C ALA A 48 -11.94 -4.92 13.76
N ARG A 49 -12.48 -5.92 13.03
CA ARG A 49 -13.12 -7.08 13.66
C ARG A 49 -12.14 -7.95 14.45
N ILE A 50 -10.90 -8.11 13.98
CA ILE A 50 -9.86 -8.80 14.76
C ILE A 50 -9.53 -7.99 16.02
N THR A 51 -9.41 -6.67 15.89
CA THR A 51 -9.14 -5.76 17.01
C THR A 51 -10.26 -5.80 18.04
N GLN A 52 -11.52 -5.87 17.59
CA GLN A 52 -12.69 -6.02 18.44
C GLN A 52 -12.60 -7.26 19.31
N ILE A 53 -12.33 -8.43 18.69
CA ILE A 53 -12.23 -9.70 19.41
C ILE A 53 -11.04 -9.68 20.38
N LYS A 54 -9.90 -9.15 19.94
CA LYS A 54 -8.66 -9.13 20.75
C LYS A 54 -8.77 -8.23 21.99
N ASN A 55 -9.47 -7.11 21.86
CA ASN A 55 -9.54 -6.08 22.92
C ASN A 55 -10.93 -5.97 23.55
N TYR A 56 -11.84 -6.91 23.28
CA TYR A 56 -13.20 -6.94 23.82
C TYR A 56 -14.00 -5.64 23.55
N LEU A 57 -13.85 -5.07 22.36
CA LEU A 57 -14.55 -3.83 22.00
C LEU A 57 -16.03 -4.09 21.72
N THR A 58 -16.85 -3.09 22.00
CA THR A 58 -18.24 -3.02 21.56
C THR A 58 -18.33 -2.80 20.04
N ASP A 59 -19.51 -3.05 19.47
CA ASP A 59 -19.76 -2.76 18.06
C ASP A 59 -19.65 -1.26 17.75
N THR A 60 -20.06 -0.39 18.68
CA THR A 60 -19.94 1.07 18.53
C THR A 60 -18.48 1.51 18.45
N GLU A 61 -17.65 1.02 19.36
CA GLU A 61 -16.20 1.29 19.33
C GLU A 61 -15.56 0.75 18.06
N THR A 62 -15.98 -0.43 17.61
CA THR A 62 -15.45 -1.05 16.38
C THR A 62 -15.83 -0.23 15.14
N ARG A 63 -17.05 0.28 15.06
CA ARG A 63 -17.48 1.19 13.99
C ARG A 63 -16.70 2.50 14.01
N ALA A 64 -16.39 3.02 15.19
CA ALA A 64 -15.57 4.22 15.34
C ALA A 64 -14.15 4.00 14.77
N LEU A 65 -13.53 2.84 15.02
CA LEU A 65 -12.22 2.49 14.43
C LEU A 65 -12.25 2.42 12.91
N VAL A 66 -13.32 1.85 12.33
CA VAL A 66 -13.48 1.80 10.86
C VAL A 66 -13.65 3.21 10.30
N ALA A 67 -14.52 4.02 10.91
CA ALA A 67 -14.78 5.39 10.46
C ALA A 67 -13.53 6.29 10.57
N GLU A 68 -12.69 6.09 11.58
CA GLU A 68 -11.39 6.76 11.70
C GLU A 68 -10.45 6.39 10.53
N ALA A 69 -10.32 5.09 10.23
CA ALA A 69 -9.49 4.62 9.14
C ALA A 69 -9.98 5.09 7.76
N GLU A 70 -11.29 5.05 7.51
CA GLU A 70 -11.88 5.47 6.23
C GLU A 70 -11.74 6.99 5.99
N LYS A 71 -11.58 7.81 7.04
CA LYS A 71 -11.33 9.25 6.92
C LYS A 71 -9.89 9.62 6.60
N THR A 72 -8.97 8.68 6.71
CA THR A 72 -7.52 8.92 6.61
C THR A 72 -7.08 9.32 5.20
N GLY A 73 -7.79 8.87 4.17
CA GLY A 73 -7.50 9.19 2.77
C GLY A 73 -8.29 8.27 1.83
N ASP A 74 -8.23 8.55 0.54
CA ASP A 74 -9.00 7.78 -0.46
C ASP A 74 -8.49 6.34 -0.58
N LEU A 75 -7.17 6.19 -0.51
CA LEU A 75 -6.53 4.89 -0.52
C LEU A 75 -5.32 4.86 0.40
N VAL A 76 -5.30 3.91 1.32
CA VAL A 76 -4.14 3.60 2.16
C VAL A 76 -3.52 2.29 1.70
N VAL A 77 -2.20 2.26 1.58
CA VAL A 77 -1.41 1.05 1.36
C VAL A 77 -0.41 0.90 2.49
N MET A 78 -0.44 -0.24 3.16
CA MET A 78 0.58 -0.61 4.14
C MET A 78 1.75 -1.25 3.39
N VAL A 79 2.88 -0.53 3.30
CA VAL A 79 4.10 -0.98 2.65
C VAL A 79 5.06 -1.51 3.71
N GLU A 80 5.57 -2.71 3.51
CA GLU A 80 6.48 -3.38 4.41
C GLU A 80 7.79 -3.66 3.66
N ILE A 81 8.92 -3.25 4.24
CA ILE A 81 10.24 -3.36 3.61
C ILE A 81 11.21 -4.03 4.59
N ASP A 82 11.87 -5.11 4.15
CA ASP A 82 12.95 -5.79 4.88
C ASP A 82 14.31 -5.38 4.27
N PRO A 83 15.17 -4.65 5.01
CA PRO A 83 16.46 -4.19 4.52
C PRO A 83 17.58 -5.23 4.62
N ARG A 84 17.33 -6.44 5.18
CA ARG A 84 18.36 -7.45 5.44
C ARG A 84 18.94 -8.10 4.18
N GLU A 85 18.27 -7.97 3.04
CA GLU A 85 18.84 -8.36 1.73
C GLU A 85 19.69 -7.23 1.08
N GLY A 86 19.84 -6.09 1.77
CA GLY A 86 20.51 -4.92 1.26
C GLY A 86 21.40 -4.20 2.27
N SER A 87 21.32 -2.87 2.33
CA SER A 87 22.27 -2.04 3.09
C SER A 87 22.07 -2.14 4.61
N GLY A 88 21.06 -2.88 5.06
CA GLY A 88 20.60 -2.89 6.45
C GLY A 88 19.83 -1.62 6.85
N VAL A 89 19.68 -0.65 5.95
CA VAL A 89 18.98 0.63 6.19
C VAL A 89 18.06 0.97 5.01
N ILE A 90 16.83 1.39 5.34
CA ILE A 90 15.91 1.94 4.34
C ILE A 90 16.15 3.45 4.27
N PRO A 91 16.56 4.01 3.12
CA PRO A 91 16.80 5.44 3.01
C PRO A 91 15.49 6.21 3.14
N THR A 92 15.52 7.43 3.66
CA THR A 92 14.31 8.22 3.96
C THR A 92 13.62 8.81 2.73
N ASP A 93 14.31 8.86 1.59
CA ASP A 93 13.88 9.47 0.33
C ASP A 93 13.27 8.47 -0.66
N TRP A 94 13.01 7.23 -0.22
CA TRP A 94 12.31 6.25 -1.03
C TRP A 94 10.90 6.73 -1.41
N LEU A 95 10.40 6.23 -2.55
CA LEU A 95 9.14 6.68 -3.13
C LEU A 95 8.17 5.52 -3.36
N ALA A 96 6.89 5.81 -3.18
CA ALA A 96 5.78 4.95 -3.55
C ALA A 96 4.94 5.63 -4.64
N ILE A 97 4.71 4.93 -5.75
CA ILE A 97 3.97 5.44 -6.90
C ILE A 97 2.90 4.42 -7.28
N LEU A 98 1.64 4.83 -7.33
CA LEU A 98 0.52 4.00 -7.76
C LEU A 98 0.12 4.38 -9.18
N LYS A 99 -0.07 3.40 -10.05
CA LYS A 99 -0.57 3.63 -11.41
C LYS A 99 -1.43 2.46 -11.89
N GLU A 100 -2.09 2.64 -13.01
CA GLU A 100 -2.71 1.54 -13.74
C GLU A 100 -1.64 0.61 -14.34
N GLU A 101 -1.87 -0.70 -14.26
CA GLU A 101 -0.97 -1.69 -14.85
C GLU A 101 -1.00 -1.57 -16.39
N GLY A 102 0.17 -1.59 -17.02
CA GLY A 102 0.29 -1.54 -18.49
C GLY A 102 0.31 -0.15 -19.10
N THR A 103 0.18 0.93 -18.32
CA THR A 103 0.31 2.30 -18.84
C THR A 103 1.78 2.67 -19.06
N SER A 104 2.10 3.15 -20.27
CA SER A 104 3.45 3.57 -20.64
C SER A 104 3.93 4.77 -19.80
N PRO A 105 5.22 4.82 -19.41
CA PRO A 105 5.80 5.97 -18.72
C PRO A 105 5.78 7.18 -19.67
N GLY A 106 4.75 8.02 -19.54
CA GLY A 106 4.61 9.23 -20.37
C GLY A 106 3.18 9.77 -20.48
N ASN A 107 2.15 8.91 -20.47
CA ASN A 107 0.77 9.35 -20.75
C ASN A 107 -0.18 9.35 -19.54
N SER A 108 0.21 8.75 -18.41
CA SER A 108 -0.55 8.82 -17.15
C SER A 108 0.45 8.75 -16.02
N GLY A 109 0.87 9.91 -15.52
CA GLY A 109 1.80 10.01 -14.40
C GLY A 109 1.22 9.25 -13.21
N GLY A 110 1.97 8.29 -12.67
CA GLY A 110 1.54 7.59 -11.47
C GLY A 110 1.34 8.57 -10.31
N ILE A 111 0.39 8.25 -9.44
CA ILE A 111 0.09 9.01 -8.25
C ILE A 111 1.19 8.76 -7.24
N ARG A 112 1.89 9.82 -6.83
CA ARG A 112 2.86 9.73 -5.74
C ARG A 112 2.11 9.61 -4.43
N GLY A 113 2.46 8.59 -3.64
CA GLY A 113 1.94 8.41 -2.30
C GLY A 113 2.63 9.31 -1.29
N ALA A 114 1.90 9.77 -0.29
CA ALA A 114 2.43 10.46 0.87
C ALA A 114 2.71 9.43 1.99
N ASN A 115 3.90 9.49 2.59
CA ASN A 115 4.20 8.69 3.78
C ASN A 115 3.59 9.37 5.02
N THR A 116 2.75 8.65 5.73
CA THR A 116 1.90 9.17 6.82
C THR A 116 2.12 8.30 8.07
N PRO A 117 3.28 8.43 8.75
CA PRO A 117 3.68 7.53 9.84
C PRO A 117 2.75 7.58 11.05
N GLU A 118 2.00 8.66 11.26
CA GLU A 118 1.01 8.81 12.33
C GLU A 118 -0.12 7.77 12.27
N LEU A 119 -0.35 7.17 11.10
CA LEU A 119 -1.38 6.14 10.90
C LEU A 119 -1.09 4.83 11.62
N ILE A 120 0.13 4.65 12.15
CA ILE A 120 0.45 3.58 13.09
C ILE A 120 -0.49 3.55 14.31
N LYS A 121 -1.06 4.70 14.68
CA LYS A 121 -1.99 4.83 15.82
C LYS A 121 -3.41 4.35 15.47
N CYS A 122 -3.77 4.34 14.18
CA CYS A 122 -5.08 3.89 13.73
C CYS A 122 -5.16 2.37 13.79
N LYS A 123 -5.83 1.83 14.81
CA LYS A 123 -5.85 0.37 15.07
C LYS A 123 -6.45 -0.44 13.91
N ALA A 124 -7.42 0.12 13.19
CA ALA A 124 -8.01 -0.56 12.03
C ALA A 124 -7.05 -0.63 10.83
N LEU A 125 -6.01 0.21 10.79
CA LEU A 125 -4.94 0.16 9.77
C LEU A 125 -3.76 -0.75 10.15
N GLY A 126 -3.82 -1.44 11.29
CA GLY A 126 -2.77 -2.38 11.73
C GLY A 126 -2.65 -3.65 10.88
N GLY A 127 -3.56 -3.86 9.93
CA GLY A 127 -3.61 -5.04 9.09
C GLY A 127 -4.14 -6.27 9.82
N VAL A 128 -4.29 -7.34 9.05
CA VAL A 128 -4.91 -8.60 9.50
C VAL A 128 -3.84 -9.64 9.87
N MET A 129 -2.62 -9.47 9.34
CA MET A 129 -1.49 -10.36 9.56
C MET A 129 -0.79 -10.05 10.88
N ARG A 130 -0.14 -11.06 11.46
CA ARG A 130 0.72 -10.83 12.63
C ARG A 130 1.91 -9.97 12.23
N ARG A 131 2.38 -9.14 13.16
CA ARG A 131 3.57 -8.31 12.98
C ARG A 131 4.79 -9.19 12.72
N ASP A 132 5.50 -8.87 11.65
CA ASP A 132 6.81 -9.40 11.31
C ASP A 132 7.84 -8.30 11.58
N TYR A 133 8.77 -8.53 12.51
CA TYR A 133 9.76 -7.53 12.93
C TYR A 133 10.99 -7.49 12.02
N ASP A 134 11.07 -8.37 11.03
CA ASP A 134 12.07 -8.27 9.98
C ASP A 134 11.72 -7.16 8.98
N TYR A 135 10.47 -6.65 9.02
CA TYR A 135 9.97 -5.61 8.14
C TYR A 135 9.66 -4.32 8.90
N ASP A 136 10.18 -3.22 8.37
CA ASP A 136 9.69 -1.89 8.70
C ASP A 136 8.39 -1.63 7.95
N VAL A 137 7.46 -0.93 8.60
CA VAL A 137 6.10 -0.72 8.07
C VAL A 137 5.84 0.77 7.90
N PHE A 138 5.36 1.10 6.72
CA PHE A 138 5.04 2.45 6.27
C PHE A 138 3.59 2.49 5.81
N TRP A 139 2.88 3.56 6.18
CA TRP A 139 1.52 3.80 5.71
C TRP A 139 1.56 4.87 4.64
N ILE A 140 1.23 4.46 3.42
CA ILE A 140 1.26 5.33 2.26
C ILE A 140 -0.17 5.69 1.87
N VAL A 141 -0.47 6.98 1.85
CA VAL A 141 -1.77 7.51 1.43
C VAL A 141 -1.68 8.01 -0.01
N PHE A 142 -2.61 7.56 -0.85
CA PHE A 142 -2.78 8.04 -2.22
C PHE A 142 -4.08 8.83 -2.32
N THR A 143 -3.99 10.07 -2.77
CA THR A 143 -5.16 10.86 -3.17
C THR A 143 -5.61 10.33 -4.54
N LEU A 144 -6.85 9.87 -4.64
CA LEU A 144 -7.37 9.28 -5.88
C LEU A 144 -8.03 10.32 -6.78
N HIS A 145 -8.25 11.53 -6.27
CA HIS A 145 -8.81 12.66 -7.00
C HIS A 145 -7.88 13.87 -6.94
N ASP A 146 -7.92 14.71 -7.96
CA ASP A 146 -7.23 16.00 -7.94
C ASP A 146 -7.97 17.02 -7.06
N GLU A 147 -7.39 18.22 -6.91
CA GLU A 147 -8.00 19.32 -6.14
C GLU A 147 -9.37 19.78 -6.68
N LYS A 148 -9.70 19.41 -7.94
CA LYS A 148 -10.97 19.72 -8.61
C LYS A 148 -11.96 18.55 -8.54
N GLY A 149 -11.61 17.46 -7.86
CA GLY A 149 -12.44 16.26 -7.73
C GLY A 149 -12.40 15.33 -8.94
N ASN A 150 -11.50 15.54 -9.92
CA ASN A 150 -11.35 14.61 -11.05
C ASN A 150 -10.54 13.38 -10.63
N PRO A 151 -10.92 12.17 -11.06
CA PRO A 151 -10.18 10.97 -10.73
C PRO A 151 -8.80 10.95 -11.40
N LEU A 152 -7.77 10.61 -10.63
CA LEU A 152 -6.37 10.51 -11.07
C LEU A 152 -6.03 9.14 -11.66
N LEU A 153 -6.88 8.14 -11.45
CA LEU A 153 -6.84 6.84 -12.15
C LEU A 153 -8.14 6.65 -12.93
N SER A 154 -8.07 5.83 -13.98
CA SER A 154 -9.28 5.46 -14.73
C SER A 154 -10.31 4.79 -13.82
N GLY A 155 -11.57 5.23 -13.86
CA GLY A 155 -12.68 4.58 -13.14
C GLY A 155 -13.00 3.16 -13.64
N SER A 156 -12.40 2.74 -14.76
CA SER A 156 -12.48 1.38 -15.31
C SER A 156 -11.23 0.54 -15.03
N ILE A 157 -10.32 1.02 -14.18
CA ILE A 157 -9.08 0.33 -13.80
C ILE A 157 -9.41 -1.09 -13.29
N LYS A 158 -8.75 -2.08 -13.89
CA LYS A 158 -8.85 -3.48 -13.47
C LYS A 158 -7.71 -3.85 -12.53
N LYS A 159 -6.52 -3.32 -12.78
CA LYS A 159 -5.32 -3.63 -12.02
C LYS A 159 -4.53 -2.37 -11.71
N ALA A 160 -4.07 -2.28 -10.47
CA ALA A 160 -3.20 -1.22 -10.01
C ALA A 160 -1.81 -1.81 -9.72
N GLU A 161 -0.77 -1.10 -10.15
CA GLU A 161 0.63 -1.40 -9.88
C GLU A 161 1.16 -0.36 -8.89
N LEU A 162 1.67 -0.82 -7.75
CA LEU A 162 2.50 -0.01 -6.86
C LEU A 162 3.96 -0.24 -7.25
N ILE A 163 4.63 0.87 -7.56
CA ILE A 163 6.07 0.94 -7.72
C ILE A 163 6.66 1.50 -6.44
N VAL A 164 7.58 0.75 -5.83
CA VAL A 164 8.42 1.22 -4.74
C VAL A 164 9.82 1.45 -5.29
N ARG A 165 10.29 2.69 -5.22
CA ARG A 165 11.62 3.07 -5.68
C ARG A 165 12.52 3.40 -4.50
N ILE A 166 13.65 2.71 -4.43
CA ILE A 166 14.70 2.93 -3.42
C ILE A 166 16.00 3.14 -4.21
N TYR A 167 16.61 4.31 -4.09
CA TYR A 167 17.73 4.73 -4.93
C TYR A 167 17.42 4.62 -6.45
N ASN A 168 18.25 3.89 -7.19
CA ASN A 168 18.10 3.58 -8.62
C ASN A 168 17.28 2.30 -8.89
N LYS A 169 16.74 1.64 -7.85
CA LYS A 169 16.03 0.36 -7.98
C LYS A 169 14.55 0.52 -7.81
N GLU A 170 13.81 -0.27 -8.57
CA GLU A 170 12.36 -0.37 -8.49
C GLU A 170 11.93 -1.77 -8.07
N GLY A 171 10.87 -1.84 -7.27
CA GLY A 171 10.09 -3.03 -7.00
C GLY A 171 8.64 -2.78 -7.36
N LYS A 172 7.97 -3.83 -7.85
CA LYS A 172 6.60 -3.74 -8.35
C LYS A 172 5.74 -4.78 -7.66
N VAL A 173 4.54 -4.37 -7.28
CA VAL A 173 3.49 -5.25 -6.79
C VAL A 173 2.17 -4.80 -7.42
N SER A 174 1.39 -5.76 -7.89
CA SER A 174 0.14 -5.51 -8.60
C SER A 174 -1.03 -6.19 -7.91
N TRP A 175 -2.18 -5.55 -7.92
CA TRP A 175 -3.44 -6.12 -7.45
C TRP A 175 -4.51 -5.98 -8.51
N GLU A 176 -5.49 -6.88 -8.46
CA GLU A 176 -6.81 -6.56 -9.00
C GLU A 176 -7.45 -5.49 -8.12
N VAL A 177 -7.96 -4.42 -8.74
CA VAL A 177 -8.64 -3.34 -8.01
C VAL A 177 -10.01 -3.84 -7.58
N PRO A 178 -10.37 -3.82 -6.28
CA PRO A 178 -11.69 -4.26 -5.85
C PRO A 178 -12.80 -3.27 -6.22
N ASP A 179 -14.05 -3.74 -6.23
CA ASP A 179 -15.22 -2.90 -6.55
C ASP A 179 -15.37 -1.71 -5.60
N SER A 180 -15.02 -1.88 -4.32
CA SER A 180 -15.04 -0.81 -3.32
C SER A 180 -14.15 0.37 -3.71
N ILE A 181 -12.98 0.10 -4.27
CA ILE A 181 -12.03 1.13 -4.72
C ILE A 181 -12.48 1.74 -6.06
N ARG A 182 -13.01 0.92 -6.97
CA ARG A 182 -13.64 1.43 -8.21
C ARG A 182 -14.83 2.35 -7.90
N ALA A 183 -15.60 2.07 -6.86
CA ALA A 183 -16.70 2.92 -6.42
C ALA A 183 -16.19 4.28 -5.94
N ILE A 184 -15.10 4.31 -5.14
CA ILE A 184 -14.45 5.56 -4.69
C ILE A 184 -13.96 6.37 -5.90
N LEU A 185 -13.32 5.74 -6.88
CA LEU A 185 -12.86 6.42 -8.11
C LEU A 185 -14.01 7.03 -8.93
N LYS A 186 -15.20 6.44 -8.86
CA LYS A 186 -16.40 6.92 -9.58
C LYS A 186 -17.19 7.96 -8.81
N SER A 187 -17.11 7.97 -7.49
CA SER A 187 -17.74 9.03 -6.70
C SER A 187 -16.98 10.34 -6.91
N ALA A 188 -17.66 11.34 -7.47
CA ALA A 188 -17.17 12.71 -7.43
C ALA A 188 -17.18 13.18 -5.96
N ARG A 189 -16.08 13.81 -5.53
CA ARG A 189 -16.01 14.50 -4.23
C ARG A 189 -16.73 15.83 -4.28
#